data_AF-A0A5N7XEL3-F1
#
_entry.id   AF-A0A5N7XEL3-F1
#
_cell.length_a   1.000
_cell.length_b   1.000
_cell.length_c   1.000
_cell.angle_alpha   90.00
_cell.angle_beta   90.00
_cell.angle_gamma   90.00
#
_symmetry.space_group_name_H-M   'P 1'
#
loop_
_entity.id
_entity.type
_entity.pdbx_description
1 polymer ?
#
loop_
_entity_poly.entity_id
_entity_poly.type
_entity_poly.pdbx_seq_one_letter_code
_entity_poly.pdbx_strand_id
1 'polypeptide(L)'
;MSIHLFEGHSSPMASRRGFLGTTGTLSAVAVAMLAGNEALAQGMGNDPAKDVSILNVALGLEHEAINAYQLGAGSGLLQKPVLDVAVLFQSHHKAHRDALIATIQKMGGKPVAEASMQTYAESLKAATLKSQADVLNLAARLELGATNAYLGVIPAFENRDLAKVAGRLAADETMHYTALISALGRPLPSNALSFGG
;
A
#
# COMPACT_ATOMS: atom_id res chain seq x y z
N MET A 1 39.29 -42.12 41.08
CA MET A 1 38.52 -40.89 41.36
C MET A 1 38.32 -40.21 40.01
N SER A 2 37.21 -40.56 39.35
CA SER A 2 36.91 -40.19 37.97
C SER A 2 36.03 -38.94 37.98
N ILE A 3 36.50 -37.87 37.32
CA ILE A 3 35.76 -36.62 37.17
C ILE A 3 35.28 -36.52 35.72
N HIS A 4 33.95 -36.62 35.57
CA HIS A 4 33.21 -36.21 34.38
C HIS A 4 33.24 -34.69 34.26
N LEU A 5 33.56 -34.17 33.08
CA LEU A 5 33.16 -32.82 32.68
C LEU A 5 32.54 -32.90 31.27
N PHE A 6 31.26 -32.56 31.23
CA PHE A 6 30.42 -32.42 30.05
C PHE A 6 30.89 -31.25 29.18
N GLU A 7 31.11 -31.49 27.89
CA GLU A 7 31.19 -30.44 26.87
C GLU A 7 29.78 -29.93 26.52
N GLY A 8 29.40 -28.81 27.15
CA GLY A 8 28.24 -28.03 26.75
C GLY A 8 28.54 -27.28 25.45
N HIS A 9 27.89 -27.69 24.37
CA HIS A 9 27.86 -26.93 23.12
C HIS A 9 27.06 -25.63 23.32
N SER A 10 27.75 -24.51 23.44
CA SER A 10 27.13 -23.18 23.35
C SER A 10 26.78 -22.89 21.89
N SER A 11 25.49 -23.01 21.53
CA SER A 11 24.96 -22.52 20.27
C SER A 11 25.14 -20.99 20.21
N PRO A 12 25.84 -20.41 19.21
CA PRO A 12 25.77 -18.99 18.99
C PRO A 12 24.38 -18.63 18.47
N MET A 13 23.73 -17.71 19.18
CA MET A 13 22.44 -17.12 18.85
C MET A 13 22.34 -16.79 17.35
N ALA A 14 21.23 -17.21 16.74
CA ALA A 14 20.88 -16.87 15.37
C ALA A 14 21.06 -15.36 15.12
N SER A 15 22.03 -15.04 14.29
CA SER A 15 22.26 -13.69 13.79
C SER A 15 21.03 -13.21 13.04
N ARG A 16 20.44 -12.10 13.52
CA ARG A 16 19.36 -11.33 12.86
C ARG A 16 19.87 -10.61 11.61
N ARG A 17 20.57 -11.33 10.72
CA ARG A 17 21.05 -10.84 9.42
C ARG A 17 20.47 -11.74 8.35
N GLY A 18 19.18 -11.56 8.10
CA GLY A 18 18.43 -12.26 7.06
C GLY A 18 17.26 -11.43 6.55
N PHE A 19 17.40 -10.10 6.52
CA PHE A 19 16.41 -9.21 5.90
C PHE A 19 17.09 -8.04 5.20
N LEU A 20 18.04 -8.35 4.32
CA LEU A 20 18.66 -7.39 3.39
C LEU A 20 18.76 -8.01 1.98
N GLY A 21 17.74 -8.77 1.60
CA GLY A 21 17.57 -9.28 0.25
C GLY A 21 16.24 -8.82 -0.30
N THR A 22 16.30 -7.95 -1.31
CA THR A 22 15.20 -7.55 -2.23
C THR A 22 13.96 -6.92 -1.59
N THR A 23 13.96 -5.58 -1.50
CA THR A 23 12.80 -4.68 -1.58
C THR A 23 13.35 -3.26 -1.50
N GLY A 24 12.84 -2.33 -2.31
CA GLY A 24 13.29 -0.94 -2.27
C GLY A 24 13.23 -0.42 -0.83
N THR A 25 14.33 0.17 -0.34
CA THR A 25 14.36 0.77 0.99
C THR A 25 13.34 1.90 1.03
N LEU A 26 12.20 1.67 1.71
CA LEU A 26 11.29 2.74 2.11
C LEU A 26 12.10 3.79 2.86
N SER A 27 11.90 5.07 2.54
CA SER A 27 12.55 6.14 3.29
C SER A 27 12.14 6.03 4.76
N ALA A 28 13.05 6.37 5.69
CA ALA A 28 12.77 6.33 7.12
C ALA A 28 11.51 7.14 7.50
N VAL A 29 11.15 8.14 6.68
CA VAL A 29 9.92 8.93 6.79
C VAL A 29 8.68 8.10 6.44
N ALA A 30 8.69 7.35 5.33
CA ALA A 30 7.56 6.47 4.98
C ALA A 30 7.34 5.39 6.04
N VAL A 31 8.43 4.82 6.58
CA VAL A 31 8.36 3.87 7.70
C VAL A 31 7.86 4.54 8.98
N ALA A 32 8.30 5.76 9.30
CA ALA A 32 7.86 6.48 10.49
C ALA A 32 6.39 6.91 10.42
N MET A 33 5.91 7.31 9.24
CA MET A 33 4.49 7.63 9.00
C MET A 33 3.62 6.36 9.09
N LEU A 34 4.06 5.25 8.49
CA LEU A 34 3.38 3.95 8.62
C LEU A 34 3.45 3.36 10.04
N ALA A 35 4.42 3.78 10.85
CA ALA A 35 4.59 3.39 12.24
C ALA A 35 3.91 4.35 13.25
N GLY A 36 3.12 5.33 12.78
CA GLY A 36 2.36 6.25 13.63
C GLY A 36 3.21 7.22 14.46
N ASN A 37 4.43 7.53 14.02
CA ASN A 37 5.34 8.42 14.76
C ASN A 37 5.37 9.84 14.17
N GLU A 38 4.22 10.52 14.30
CA GLU A 38 3.92 11.85 13.72
C GLU A 38 4.85 12.97 14.23
N ALA A 39 5.40 12.84 15.43
CA ALA A 39 6.27 13.83 16.06
C ALA A 39 7.63 14.00 15.35
N LEU A 40 8.11 12.96 14.65
CA LEU A 40 9.32 13.05 13.82
C LEU A 40 9.06 13.74 12.47
N ALA A 41 7.80 13.82 12.02
CA ALA A 41 7.42 14.42 10.75
C ALA A 41 7.20 15.95 10.84
N GLN A 42 6.72 16.44 11.99
CA GLN A 42 6.30 17.84 12.18
C GLN A 42 7.44 18.89 12.32
N GLY A 43 8.71 18.48 12.38
CA GLY A 43 9.83 19.36 12.76
C GLY A 43 10.54 20.12 11.62
N MET A 44 10.02 20.12 10.39
CA MET A 44 10.78 20.60 9.22
C MET A 44 9.84 21.29 8.24
N GLY A 45 9.92 22.62 8.17
CA GLY A 45 9.05 23.45 7.32
C GLY A 45 9.21 23.21 5.82
N ASN A 46 8.19 23.61 5.06
CA ASN A 46 8.09 23.81 3.61
C ASN A 46 9.24 23.21 2.78
N ASP A 47 9.30 21.89 2.72
CA ASP A 47 10.25 21.13 1.90
C ASP A 47 9.48 20.39 0.79
N PRO A 48 9.39 21.00 -0.41
CA PRO A 48 8.76 20.36 -1.56
C PRO A 48 9.32 18.98 -1.89
N ALA A 49 10.56 18.67 -1.52
CA ALA A 49 11.15 17.35 -1.73
C ALA A 49 10.48 16.27 -0.85
N LYS A 50 9.98 16.64 0.34
CA LYS A 50 9.21 15.74 1.19
C LYS A 50 7.84 15.45 0.62
N ASP A 51 7.13 16.48 0.19
CA ASP A 51 5.83 16.32 -0.47
C ASP A 51 5.98 15.41 -1.70
N VAL A 52 7.02 15.64 -2.51
CA VAL A 52 7.35 14.77 -3.66
C VAL A 52 7.66 13.34 -3.20
N SER A 53 8.37 13.13 -2.09
CA SER A 53 8.61 11.79 -1.55
C SER A 53 7.32 11.09 -1.11
N ILE A 54 6.41 11.81 -0.46
CA ILE A 54 5.11 11.28 -0.03
C ILE A 54 4.27 10.90 -1.25
N LEU A 55 4.20 11.79 -2.25
CA LEU A 55 3.48 11.53 -3.49
C LEU A 55 4.06 10.35 -4.27
N ASN A 56 5.37 10.12 -4.21
CA ASN A 56 5.99 8.94 -4.82
C ASN A 56 5.66 7.64 -4.09
N VAL A 57 5.46 7.66 -2.77
CA VAL A 57 4.94 6.50 -2.04
C VAL A 57 3.51 6.20 -2.51
N ALA A 58 2.65 7.21 -2.58
CA ALA A 58 1.30 7.07 -3.12
C ALA A 58 1.29 6.54 -4.57
N LEU A 59 2.17 7.06 -5.43
CA LEU A 59 2.29 6.58 -6.81
C LEU A 59 2.69 5.10 -6.88
N GLY A 60 3.55 4.64 -5.96
CA GLY A 60 3.86 3.22 -5.82
C GLY A 60 2.65 2.37 -5.46
N LEU A 61 1.78 2.86 -4.57
CA LEU A 61 0.54 2.18 -4.20
C LEU A 61 -0.43 2.09 -5.39
N GLU A 62 -0.55 3.16 -6.18
CA GLU A 62 -1.40 3.14 -7.39
C GLU A 62 -0.89 2.14 -8.42
N HIS A 63 0.43 2.05 -8.62
CA HIS A 63 1.00 1.03 -9.49
C HIS A 63 0.68 -0.38 -8.98
N GLU A 64 0.82 -0.63 -7.66
CA GLU A 64 0.48 -1.94 -7.07
C GLU A 64 -1.01 -2.26 -7.26
N ALA A 65 -1.91 -1.31 -7.01
CA ALA A 65 -3.35 -1.48 -7.16
C ALA A 65 -3.74 -1.80 -8.62
N ILE A 66 -3.24 -1.03 -9.60
CA ILE A 66 -3.49 -1.27 -11.03
C ILE A 66 -3.11 -2.70 -11.43
N ASN A 67 -1.96 -3.17 -10.95
CA ASN A 67 -1.46 -4.51 -11.25
C ASN A 67 -2.24 -5.59 -10.48
N ALA A 68 -2.64 -5.35 -9.24
CA ALA A 68 -3.50 -6.26 -8.47
C ALA A 68 -4.85 -6.48 -9.17
N TYR A 69 -5.49 -5.41 -9.64
CA TYR A 69 -6.72 -5.51 -10.43
C TYR A 69 -6.48 -6.17 -11.79
N GLN A 70 -5.35 -5.90 -12.45
CA GLN A 70 -5.01 -6.57 -13.71
C GLN A 70 -4.88 -8.08 -13.53
N LEU A 71 -4.19 -8.52 -12.48
CA LEU A 71 -4.01 -9.92 -12.11
C LEU A 71 -5.35 -10.56 -11.76
N GLY A 72 -6.18 -9.89 -10.95
CA GLY A 72 -7.52 -10.35 -10.59
C GLY A 72 -8.43 -10.52 -11.81
N ALA A 73 -8.51 -9.51 -12.66
CA ALA A 73 -9.33 -9.52 -13.87
C ALA A 73 -8.86 -10.55 -14.90
N GLY A 74 -7.54 -10.71 -15.06
CA GLY A 74 -6.94 -11.68 -15.99
C GLY A 74 -6.93 -13.13 -15.49
N SER A 75 -7.23 -13.37 -14.21
CA SER A 75 -7.13 -14.71 -13.59
C SER A 75 -8.21 -15.70 -14.06
N GLY A 76 -9.32 -15.22 -14.60
CA GLY A 76 -10.51 -16.03 -14.88
C GLY A 76 -11.30 -16.44 -13.64
N LEU A 77 -10.94 -15.97 -12.45
CA LEU A 77 -11.61 -16.31 -11.18
C LEU A 77 -12.84 -15.46 -10.88
N LEU A 78 -12.96 -14.28 -11.50
CA LEU A 78 -14.04 -13.32 -11.24
C LEU A 78 -15.28 -13.61 -12.10
N GLN A 79 -16.44 -13.67 -11.48
CA GLN A 79 -17.72 -13.67 -12.19
C GLN A 79 -17.97 -12.30 -12.82
N LYS A 80 -18.73 -12.27 -13.92
CA LYS A 80 -18.90 -11.07 -14.76
C LYS A 80 -19.25 -9.79 -13.99
N PRO A 81 -20.21 -9.75 -13.04
CA PRO A 81 -20.53 -8.52 -12.32
C PRO A 81 -19.36 -8.01 -11.46
N VAL A 82 -18.59 -8.92 -10.85
CA VAL A 82 -17.42 -8.56 -10.03
C VAL A 82 -16.25 -8.16 -10.92
N LEU A 83 -16.08 -8.81 -12.07
CA LEU A 83 -15.08 -8.44 -13.07
C LEU A 83 -15.30 -7.00 -13.58
N ASP A 84 -16.55 -6.60 -13.82
CA ASP A 84 -16.88 -5.25 -14.26
C ASP A 84 -16.49 -4.19 -13.23
N VAL A 85 -16.75 -4.47 -11.94
CA VAL A 85 -16.31 -3.61 -10.84
C VAL A 85 -14.78 -3.56 -10.75
N ALA A 86 -14.09 -4.69 -10.87
CA ALA A 86 -12.63 -4.74 -10.86
C ALA A 86 -12.01 -3.93 -12.02
N VAL A 87 -12.57 -3.98 -13.22
CA VAL A 87 -12.12 -3.17 -14.37
C VAL A 87 -12.39 -1.69 -14.12
N LEU A 88 -13.53 -1.34 -13.52
CA LEU A 88 -13.84 0.04 -13.15
C LEU A 88 -12.83 0.58 -12.13
N PHE A 89 -12.57 -0.15 -11.05
CA PHE A 89 -11.61 0.28 -10.01
C PHE A 89 -10.19 0.36 -10.56
N GLN A 90 -9.77 -0.58 -11.43
CA GLN A 90 -8.51 -0.44 -12.17
C GLN A 90 -8.44 0.88 -12.96
N SER A 91 -9.55 1.32 -13.57
CA SER A 91 -9.57 2.59 -14.30
C SER A 91 -9.47 3.81 -13.38
N HIS A 92 -10.01 3.73 -12.17
CA HIS A 92 -9.87 4.77 -11.15
C HIS A 92 -8.39 4.89 -10.71
N HIS A 93 -7.73 3.78 -10.36
CA HIS A 93 -6.32 3.81 -10.00
C HIS A 93 -5.41 4.33 -11.13
N LYS A 94 -5.73 4.02 -12.40
CA LYS A 94 -5.02 4.62 -13.55
C LYS A 94 -5.16 6.15 -13.57
N ALA A 95 -6.36 6.66 -13.30
CA ALA A 95 -6.59 8.10 -13.22
C ALA A 95 -5.88 8.73 -11.99
N HIS A 96 -5.88 8.04 -10.85
CA HIS A 96 -5.15 8.47 -9.65
C HIS A 96 -3.64 8.53 -9.89
N ARG A 97 -3.06 7.46 -10.44
CA ARG A 97 -1.65 7.39 -10.87
C ARG A 97 -1.29 8.56 -11.79
N ASP A 98 -2.10 8.82 -12.81
CA ASP A 98 -1.82 9.87 -13.78
C ASP A 98 -1.88 11.27 -13.12
N ALA A 99 -2.81 11.49 -12.19
CA ALA A 99 -2.88 12.70 -11.40
C ALA A 99 -1.65 12.89 -10.47
N LEU A 100 -1.19 11.81 -9.84
CA LEU A 100 0.02 11.82 -9.00
C LEU A 100 1.28 12.10 -9.83
N ILE A 101 1.44 11.44 -10.98
CA ILE A 101 2.54 11.68 -11.92
C ILE A 101 2.58 13.15 -12.33
N ALA A 102 1.45 13.71 -12.77
CA ALA A 102 1.36 15.10 -13.18
C ALA A 102 1.71 16.06 -12.03
N THR A 103 1.27 15.76 -10.81
CA THR A 103 1.55 16.55 -9.62
C THR A 103 3.04 16.52 -9.25
N ILE A 104 3.65 15.32 -9.23
CA ILE A 104 5.08 15.14 -8.95
C ILE A 104 5.92 15.91 -9.96
N GLN A 105 5.61 15.79 -11.26
CA GLN A 105 6.31 16.51 -12.33
C GLN A 105 6.17 18.03 -12.21
N LYS A 106 4.97 18.52 -11.90
CA LYS A 106 4.72 19.96 -11.68
C LYS A 106 5.54 20.52 -10.52
N MET A 107 5.84 19.70 -9.52
CA MET A 107 6.69 20.04 -8.38
C MET A 107 8.19 19.88 -8.68
N GLY A 108 8.57 19.55 -9.91
CA GLY A 108 9.97 19.30 -10.30
C GLY A 108 10.52 17.95 -9.83
N GLY A 109 9.67 17.09 -9.28
CA GLY A 109 10.03 15.74 -8.86
C GLY A 109 10.08 14.75 -10.01
N LYS A 110 10.77 13.63 -9.79
CA LYS A 110 10.77 12.48 -10.70
C LYS A 110 9.75 11.44 -10.21
N PRO A 111 8.73 11.08 -11.01
CA PRO A 111 7.81 10.01 -10.66
C PRO A 111 8.52 8.65 -10.58
N VAL A 112 8.17 7.84 -9.58
CA VAL A 112 8.65 6.48 -9.44
C VAL A 112 8.12 5.62 -10.59
N ALA A 113 9.03 4.85 -11.18
CA ALA A 113 8.69 3.95 -12.28
C ALA A 113 7.88 2.77 -11.77
N GLU A 114 6.93 2.33 -12.58
CA GLU A 114 6.21 1.08 -12.36
C GLU A 114 7.18 -0.12 -12.44
N ALA A 115 7.06 -1.06 -11.49
CA ALA A 115 7.79 -2.32 -11.56
C ALA A 115 7.18 -3.26 -12.62
N SER A 116 7.85 -4.40 -12.89
CA SER A 116 7.28 -5.39 -13.82
C SER A 116 6.04 -6.07 -13.23
N MET A 117 5.11 -6.50 -14.11
CA MET A 117 3.95 -7.32 -13.71
C MET A 117 4.35 -8.56 -12.88
N GLN A 118 5.48 -9.19 -13.23
CA GLN A 118 5.99 -10.35 -12.51
C GLN A 118 6.35 -10.00 -11.06
N THR A 119 6.97 -8.83 -10.84
CA THR A 119 7.31 -8.33 -9.50
C THR A 119 6.05 -8.17 -8.64
N TYR A 120 4.97 -7.61 -9.20
CA TYR A 120 3.70 -7.48 -8.49
C TYR A 120 3.03 -8.83 -8.26
N ALA A 121 3.04 -9.73 -9.24
CA ALA A 121 2.47 -11.06 -9.09
C ALA A 121 3.15 -11.84 -7.94
N GLU A 122 4.46 -11.69 -7.77
CA GLU A 122 5.22 -12.28 -6.67
C GLU A 122 4.92 -11.60 -5.34
N SER A 123 4.98 -10.27 -5.25
CA SER A 123 4.74 -9.52 -4.01
C SER A 123 3.32 -9.74 -3.47
N LEU A 124 2.34 -9.78 -4.37
CA LEU A 124 0.93 -10.01 -4.06
C LEU A 124 0.59 -11.49 -3.90
N LYS A 125 1.55 -12.39 -4.12
CA LYS A 125 1.37 -13.85 -4.08
C LYS A 125 0.22 -14.31 -4.99
N ALA A 126 0.11 -13.74 -6.18
CA ALA A 126 -0.99 -13.97 -7.11
C ALA A 126 -1.19 -15.46 -7.46
N ALA A 127 -0.11 -16.25 -7.49
CA ALA A 127 -0.16 -17.69 -7.72
C ALA A 127 -0.96 -18.48 -6.64
N THR A 128 -1.19 -17.87 -5.47
CA THR A 128 -1.95 -18.48 -4.37
C THR A 128 -3.45 -18.25 -4.46
N LEU A 129 -3.92 -17.34 -5.31
CA LEU A 129 -5.35 -17.04 -5.50
C LEU A 129 -6.03 -18.21 -6.23
N LYS A 130 -7.12 -18.74 -5.67
CA LYS A 130 -7.86 -19.90 -6.22
C LYS A 130 -9.34 -19.63 -6.45
N SER A 131 -9.86 -18.52 -5.95
CA SER A 131 -11.27 -18.19 -6.00
C SER A 131 -11.51 -16.69 -6.15
N GLN A 132 -12.73 -16.32 -6.57
CA GLN A 132 -13.19 -14.93 -6.53
C GLN A 132 -13.01 -14.32 -5.14
N ALA A 133 -13.29 -15.09 -4.08
CA ALA A 133 -13.16 -14.61 -2.71
C ALA A 133 -11.71 -14.26 -2.37
N ASP A 134 -10.72 -15.03 -2.84
CA ASP A 134 -9.30 -14.71 -2.63
C ASP A 134 -8.91 -13.41 -3.32
N VAL A 135 -9.37 -13.21 -4.56
CA VAL A 135 -9.12 -11.96 -5.31
C VAL A 135 -9.76 -10.76 -4.61
N LEU A 136 -11.02 -10.88 -4.19
CA LEU A 136 -11.73 -9.83 -3.47
C LEU A 136 -11.10 -9.52 -2.11
N ASN A 137 -10.60 -10.53 -1.40
CA ASN A 137 -9.89 -10.35 -0.13
C ASN A 137 -8.56 -9.61 -0.32
N LEU A 138 -7.82 -9.97 -1.37
CA LEU A 138 -6.59 -9.27 -1.73
C LEU A 138 -6.87 -7.80 -2.05
N ALA A 139 -7.84 -7.53 -2.93
CA ALA A 139 -8.24 -6.17 -3.30
C ALA A 139 -8.68 -5.38 -2.06
N ALA A 140 -9.59 -5.92 -1.24
CA ALA A 140 -10.09 -5.22 -0.05
C ALA A 140 -8.98 -4.87 0.96
N ARG A 141 -7.96 -5.72 1.08
CA ARG A 141 -6.79 -5.43 1.92
C ARG A 141 -5.96 -4.28 1.35
N LEU A 142 -5.77 -4.23 0.03
CA LEU A 142 -5.05 -3.15 -0.64
C LEU A 142 -5.83 -1.83 -0.50
N GLU A 143 -7.14 -1.81 -0.74
CA GLU A 143 -7.95 -0.60 -0.62
C GLU A 143 -7.98 -0.05 0.81
N LEU A 144 -8.08 -0.93 1.80
CA LEU A 144 -7.99 -0.50 3.20
C LEU A 144 -6.62 0.12 3.50
N GLY A 145 -5.56 -0.48 2.99
CA GLY A 145 -4.20 0.04 3.12
C GLY A 145 -4.05 1.41 2.45
N ALA A 146 -4.53 1.55 1.21
CA ALA A 146 -4.46 2.80 0.45
C ALA A 146 -5.31 3.90 1.11
N THR A 147 -6.54 3.58 1.54
CA THR A 147 -7.41 4.50 2.30
C THR A 147 -6.67 5.08 3.51
N ASN A 148 -6.09 4.22 4.35
CA ASN A 148 -5.39 4.65 5.55
C ASN A 148 -4.09 5.39 5.24
N ALA A 149 -3.36 4.98 4.20
CA ALA A 149 -2.15 5.68 3.75
C ALA A 149 -2.48 7.11 3.30
N TYR A 150 -3.52 7.31 2.48
CA TYR A 150 -3.94 8.62 2.04
C TYR A 150 -4.43 9.50 3.18
N LEU A 151 -5.25 8.98 4.09
CA LEU A 151 -5.69 9.73 5.26
C LEU A 151 -4.52 10.11 6.18
N GLY A 152 -3.59 9.19 6.42
CA GLY A 152 -2.46 9.40 7.32
C GLY A 152 -1.45 10.43 6.84
N VAL A 153 -1.36 10.70 5.53
CA VAL A 153 -0.45 11.73 4.99
C VAL A 153 -1.07 13.13 4.91
N ILE A 154 -2.40 13.26 5.01
CA ILE A 154 -3.08 14.57 4.95
C ILE A 154 -2.48 15.59 5.93
N PRO A 155 -2.21 15.25 7.21
CA PRO A 155 -1.62 16.21 8.17
C PRO A 155 -0.20 16.66 7.82
N ALA A 156 0.54 15.87 7.04
CA ALA A 156 1.91 16.17 6.65
C ALA A 156 2.00 17.19 5.50
N PHE A 157 0.93 17.38 4.73
CA PHE A 157 0.92 18.35 3.64
C PHE A 157 0.70 19.78 4.14
N GLU A 158 1.70 20.65 3.97
CA GLU A 158 1.52 22.10 4.15
C GLU A 158 0.65 22.69 3.02
N ASN A 159 0.76 22.12 1.81
CA ASN A 159 -0.02 22.53 0.66
C ASN A 159 -1.46 21.98 0.73
N ARG A 160 -2.43 22.88 0.88
CA ARG A 160 -3.86 22.53 0.95
C ARG A 160 -4.40 21.85 -0.31
N ASP A 161 -3.85 22.15 -1.47
CA ASP A 161 -4.24 21.48 -2.72
C ASP A 161 -3.77 20.02 -2.71
N LEU A 162 -2.58 19.72 -2.18
CA LEU A 162 -2.10 18.34 -2.01
C LEU A 162 -2.94 17.58 -0.98
N ALA A 163 -3.26 18.21 0.16
CA ALA A 163 -4.17 17.64 1.15
C ALA A 163 -5.55 17.34 0.55
N LYS A 164 -6.08 18.23 -0.29
CA LYS A 164 -7.35 18.02 -1.00
C LYS A 164 -7.28 16.87 -2.00
N VAL A 165 -6.16 16.72 -2.72
CA VAL A 165 -5.93 15.57 -3.60
C VAL A 165 -5.93 14.29 -2.78
N ALA A 166 -5.10 14.19 -1.73
CA ALA A 166 -5.05 13.01 -0.87
C ALA A 166 -6.42 12.65 -0.26
N GLY A 167 -7.20 13.64 0.20
CA GLY A 167 -8.55 13.42 0.70
C GLY A 167 -9.53 12.88 -0.35
N ARG A 168 -9.39 13.28 -1.62
CA ARG A 168 -10.21 12.74 -2.71
C ARG A 168 -9.83 11.29 -3.04
N LEU A 169 -8.54 10.97 -3.08
CA LEU A 169 -8.08 9.59 -3.27
C LEU A 169 -8.57 8.71 -2.11
N ALA A 170 -8.38 9.14 -0.86
CA ALA A 170 -8.90 8.43 0.31
C ALA A 170 -10.42 8.13 0.22
N ALA A 171 -11.21 9.07 -0.30
CA ALA A 171 -12.65 8.88 -0.50
C ALA A 171 -12.96 7.83 -1.57
N ASP A 172 -12.24 7.83 -2.68
CA ASP A 172 -12.37 6.81 -3.74
C ASP A 172 -11.96 5.43 -3.22
N GLU A 173 -10.84 5.31 -2.50
CA GLU A 173 -10.39 4.03 -1.94
C GLU A 173 -11.36 3.49 -0.88
N THR A 174 -11.96 4.40 -0.08
CA THR A 174 -13.02 4.03 0.87
C THR A 174 -14.23 3.46 0.14
N MET A 175 -14.61 4.06 -1.00
CA MET A 175 -15.69 3.55 -1.84
C MET A 175 -15.33 2.17 -2.40
N HIS A 176 -14.12 1.99 -2.91
CA HIS A 176 -13.66 0.69 -3.44
C HIS A 176 -13.70 -0.39 -2.36
N TYR A 177 -13.10 -0.11 -1.20
CA TYR A 177 -13.13 -0.99 -0.03
C TYR A 177 -14.56 -1.38 0.34
N THR A 178 -15.46 -0.40 0.45
CA THR A 178 -16.85 -0.61 0.85
C THR A 178 -17.59 -1.52 -0.15
N ALA A 179 -17.39 -1.30 -1.45
CA ALA A 179 -17.98 -2.14 -2.49
C ALA A 179 -17.45 -3.58 -2.43
N LEU A 180 -16.17 -3.78 -2.18
CA LEU A 180 -15.55 -5.11 -2.06
C LEU A 180 -16.04 -5.86 -0.81
N ILE A 181 -16.15 -5.17 0.33
CA ILE A 181 -16.72 -5.74 1.57
C ILE A 181 -18.17 -6.18 1.33
N SER A 182 -18.96 -5.37 0.63
CA SER A 182 -20.33 -5.74 0.24
C SER A 182 -20.33 -6.96 -0.69
N ALA A 183 -19.45 -7.02 -1.69
CA ALA A 183 -19.35 -8.15 -2.62
C ALA A 183 -18.91 -9.45 -1.92
N LEU A 184 -18.16 -9.34 -0.82
CA LEU A 184 -17.76 -10.45 0.05
C LEU A 184 -18.88 -10.89 1.01
N GLY A 185 -20.02 -10.20 1.04
CA GLY A 185 -21.12 -10.47 1.98
C GLY A 185 -20.73 -10.19 3.44
N ARG A 186 -19.74 -9.31 3.67
CA ARG A 186 -19.25 -8.96 5.00
C ARG A 186 -19.98 -7.74 5.55
N PRO A 187 -20.17 -7.64 6.87
CA PRO A 187 -20.74 -6.44 7.48
C PRO A 187 -19.77 -5.27 7.35
N LEU A 188 -20.33 -4.06 7.23
CA LEU A 188 -19.57 -2.82 7.38
C LEU A 188 -19.08 -2.66 8.84
N PRO A 189 -18.00 -1.88 9.08
CA PRO A 189 -17.58 -1.56 10.44
C PRO A 189 -18.73 -0.98 11.28
N SER A 190 -18.92 -1.51 12.49
CA SER A 190 -19.99 -1.04 13.40
C SER A 190 -19.61 0.25 14.14
N ASN A 191 -18.32 0.56 14.23
CA ASN A 191 -17.82 1.76 14.91
C ASN A 191 -17.54 2.86 13.87
N ALA A 192 -17.88 4.11 14.23
CA ALA A 192 -17.49 5.28 13.45
C ALA A 192 -15.97 5.50 13.47
N LEU A 193 -15.47 6.43 12.63
CA LEU A 193 -14.04 6.70 12.46
C LEU A 193 -13.24 5.44 12.07
N SER A 194 -13.78 4.68 11.11
CA SER A 194 -13.29 3.36 10.75
C SER A 194 -11.98 3.36 9.93
N PHE A 195 -11.51 4.54 9.52
CA PHE A 195 -10.34 4.74 8.66
C PHE A 195 -9.47 5.88 9.19
N GLY A 196 -8.19 5.84 8.86
CA GLY A 196 -7.22 6.90 9.18
C GLY A 196 -6.83 6.99 10.66
N GLY A 197 -7.08 5.93 11.43
CA GLY A 197 -6.60 5.79 12.81
C GLY A 197 -5.27 5.06 12.93
#